data_AF-A0AAN7QGV1-F1
#
_entry.id   AF-A0AAN7QGV1-F1
#
_cell.length_a   1.000
_cell.length_b   1.000
_cell.length_c   1.000
_cell.angle_alpha   90.00
_cell.angle_beta   90.00
_cell.angle_gamma   90.00
#
_symmetry.space_group_name_H-M   'P 1'
#
loop_
_entity.id
_entity.type
_entity.pdbx_description
1 polymer ?
#
loop_
_entity_poly.entity_id
_entity_poly.type
_entity_poly.pdbx_seq_one_letter_code
_entity_poly.pdbx_strand_id
1 'polypeptide(L)'
;MDVTKLPGLNTLGISLFRLDYAPYGLNPPHTHRRGIEILIALEGNLYVGFVTSNQLFNVDKTDAVAFVGPSSQNPGVIQIAKAMFGSDPPI
;
A
#
# COMPACT_ATOMS: atom_id res chain seq x y z
N MET A 1 -4.11 -8.39 4.15
CA MET A 1 -4.81 -9.10 5.23
C MET A 1 -4.68 -8.24 6.48
N ASP A 2 -5.80 -7.71 6.95
CA ASP A 2 -5.90 -7.01 8.23
C ASP A 2 -6.69 -7.86 9.23
N VAL A 3 -6.94 -7.32 10.43
CA VAL A 3 -7.68 -8.03 11.49
C VAL A 3 -9.10 -8.45 11.07
N THR A 4 -9.72 -7.81 10.06
CA THR A 4 -11.05 -8.21 9.57
C THR A 4 -11.01 -9.47 8.72
N LYS A 5 -9.89 -9.72 8.04
CA LYS A 5 -9.68 -10.88 7.18
C LYS A 5 -8.89 -12.00 7.85
N LEU A 6 -8.08 -11.67 8.85
CA LEU A 6 -7.31 -12.63 9.65
C LEU A 6 -7.41 -12.25 11.14
N PRO A 7 -8.45 -12.73 11.85
CA PRO A 7 -8.71 -12.35 13.25
C PRO A 7 -7.57 -12.66 14.22
N GLY A 8 -6.72 -13.65 13.89
CA GLY A 8 -5.52 -14.00 14.67
C GLY A 8 -4.47 -12.89 14.76
N LEU A 9 -4.60 -11.82 13.96
CA LEU A 9 -3.75 -10.63 14.06
C LEU A 9 -4.16 -9.68 15.20
N ASN A 10 -5.29 -9.93 15.87
CA ASN A 10 -5.75 -9.08 16.95
C ASN A 10 -4.70 -9.00 18.07
N THR A 11 -4.46 -7.78 18.58
CA THR A 11 -3.45 -7.44 19.61
C THR A 11 -1.98 -7.58 19.19
N LEU A 12 -1.69 -8.13 18.01
CA LEU A 12 -0.31 -8.30 17.53
C LEU A 12 0.25 -7.02 16.87
N GLY A 13 -0.59 -6.03 16.59
CA GLY A 13 -0.16 -4.74 16.05
C GLY A 13 0.37 -4.79 14.61
N ILE A 14 0.12 -5.87 13.87
CA ILE A 14 0.61 -6.08 12.50
C ILE A 14 -0.51 -6.40 11.52
N SER A 15 -0.29 -6.06 10.26
CA SER A 15 -1.05 -6.55 9.10
C SER A 15 -0.09 -6.88 7.96
N LEU A 16 -0.55 -7.59 6.93
CA LEU A 16 0.30 -7.99 5.80
C LEU A 16 -0.47 -7.99 4.50
N PHE A 17 0.04 -7.32 3.46
CA PHE A 17 -0.58 -7.29 2.14
C PHE A 17 0.39 -7.78 1.06
N ARG A 18 -0.13 -8.63 0.16
CA ARG A 18 0.51 -8.97 -1.11
C ARG A 18 -0.08 -8.07 -2.18
N LEU A 19 0.78 -7.44 -2.98
CA LEU A 19 0.38 -6.64 -4.14
C LEU A 19 1.03 -7.22 -5.39
N ASP A 20 0.22 -7.51 -6.39
CA ASP A 20 0.65 -7.98 -7.70
C ASP A 20 0.44 -6.86 -8.73
N TYR A 21 1.47 -6.54 -9.51
CA TYR A 21 1.44 -5.49 -10.54
C TYR A 21 1.68 -6.08 -11.92
N ALA A 22 0.80 -5.76 -12.87
CA ALA A 22 1.07 -5.96 -14.30
C ALA A 22 2.15 -4.99 -14.80
N PRO A 23 2.67 -5.12 -16.05
CA PRO A 23 3.69 -4.20 -16.54
C PRO A 23 3.13 -2.78 -16.56
N TYR A 24 3.89 -1.83 -16.01
CA TYR A 24 3.48 -0.43 -15.81
C TYR A 24 2.30 -0.22 -14.86
N GLY A 25 1.93 -1.23 -14.07
CA GLY A 25 0.90 -1.11 -13.04
C GLY A 25 1.26 -0.06 -11.99
N LEU A 26 0.27 0.72 -11.57
CA LEU A 26 0.41 1.77 -10.57
C LEU A 26 -0.51 1.50 -9.38
N ASN A 27 0.06 1.52 -8.18
CA ASN A 27 -0.72 1.68 -6.97
C ASN A 27 -0.81 3.19 -6.71
N PRO A 28 -2.00 3.80 -6.83
CA PRO A 28 -2.12 5.24 -6.73
C PRO A 28 -1.54 5.78 -5.42
N PRO A 29 -1.07 7.05 -5.40
CA PRO A 29 -0.62 7.70 -4.18
C PRO A 29 -1.66 7.56 -3.06
N HIS A 30 -1.24 6.98 -1.94
CA HIS A 30 -2.10 6.74 -0.80
C HIS A 30 -1.34 6.92 0.51
N THR A 31 -2.09 6.99 1.61
CA THR A 31 -1.55 7.07 2.97
C THR A 31 -2.19 6.03 3.87
N HIS A 32 -1.41 5.56 4.85
CA HIS A 32 -1.86 4.73 5.96
C HIS A 32 -1.92 5.57 7.23
N ARG A 33 -3.12 5.88 7.73
CA ARG A 33 -3.31 6.88 8.80
C ARG A 33 -2.77 6.42 10.17
N ARG A 34 -2.61 5.10 10.37
CA ARG A 34 -2.30 4.51 11.69
C ARG A 34 -1.20 3.46 11.66
N GLY A 35 -0.32 3.45 10.66
CA GLY A 35 0.80 2.51 10.59
C GLY A 35 1.86 2.96 9.61
N ILE A 36 3.12 2.61 9.87
CA ILE A 36 4.23 2.74 8.92
C ILE A 36 4.37 1.46 8.12
N GLU A 37 4.76 1.53 6.85
CA GLU A 37 4.83 0.37 5.95
C GLU A 37 6.28 -0.03 5.63
N ILE A 38 6.56 -1.33 5.68
CA ILE A 38 7.82 -1.94 5.21
C ILE A 38 7.53 -2.72 3.94
N LEU A 39 8.23 -2.45 2.84
CA LEU A 39 8.07 -3.17 1.56
C LEU A 39 9.20 -4.16 1.28
N ILE A 40 8.87 -5.37 0.81
CA ILE A 40 9.83 -6.36 0.31
C ILE A 40 9.45 -6.77 -1.10
N ALA A 41 10.30 -6.50 -2.09
CA ALA A 41 10.08 -6.98 -3.45
C ALA A 41 10.41 -8.47 -3.56
N LEU A 42 9.48 -9.31 -4.04
CA LEU A 42 9.72 -10.74 -4.25
C LEU A 42 10.03 -11.10 -5.72
N GLU A 43 9.48 -10.36 -6.66
CA GLU A 43 9.68 -10.57 -8.10
C GLU A 43 9.64 -9.21 -8.81
N GLY A 44 10.38 -9.07 -9.91
CA GLY A 44 10.47 -7.83 -10.70
C GLY A 44 11.11 -6.63 -10.02
N ASN A 45 10.85 -5.45 -10.60
CA ASN A 45 11.54 -4.20 -10.26
C ASN A 45 10.59 -3.00 -10.08
N LEU A 46 10.07 -2.83 -8.87
CA LEU A 46 9.22 -1.71 -8.47
C LEU A 46 10.08 -0.50 -8.05
N TYR A 47 9.91 0.75 -8.56
CA TYR A 47 10.36 1.86 -7.69
C TYR A 47 9.40 1.78 -6.51
N VAL A 48 10.01 2.05 -5.39
CA VAL A 48 9.37 2.48 -4.18
C VAL A 48 9.97 3.85 -3.79
N GLY A 49 9.17 4.93 -3.76
CA GLY A 49 9.43 6.12 -2.95
C GLY A 49 8.21 6.65 -2.18
N PHE A 50 8.42 6.89 -0.90
CA PHE A 50 7.40 7.40 -0.02
C PHE A 50 7.24 8.88 -0.27
N VAL A 51 6.00 9.34 -0.47
CA VAL A 51 5.64 10.77 -0.41
C VAL A 51 5.81 11.27 1.01
N THR A 52 7.08 11.44 1.31
CA THR A 52 7.63 12.55 2.06
C THR A 52 7.69 13.69 1.03
N SER A 53 8.79 14.39 0.86
CA SER A 53 9.01 15.16 -0.37
C SER A 53 9.38 14.33 -1.64
N ASN A 54 9.15 12.98 -1.78
CA ASN A 54 9.52 12.16 -3.00
C ASN A 54 8.69 10.84 -3.28
N GLN A 55 8.82 10.02 -4.37
CA GLN A 55 7.76 9.06 -4.89
C GLN A 55 8.15 7.61 -5.34
N LEU A 56 7.18 6.65 -5.37
CA LEU A 56 7.20 5.24 -5.87
C LEU A 56 6.60 5.11 -7.32
N PHE A 57 7.07 4.17 -8.15
CA PHE A 57 6.96 4.03 -9.66
C PHE A 57 7.76 2.84 -10.34
N ASN A 58 7.14 1.73 -10.77
CA ASN A 58 7.84 0.62 -11.49
C ASN A 58 8.68 1.10 -12.70
N VAL A 59 10.02 1.03 -12.66
CA VAL A 59 10.87 1.55 -13.76
C VAL A 59 11.15 0.52 -14.85
N ASP A 60 10.86 -0.76 -14.60
CA ASP A 60 11.20 -1.85 -15.52
C ASP A 60 9.99 -2.31 -16.35
N LYS A 61 10.29 -3.07 -17.40
CA LYS A 61 9.31 -3.62 -18.36
C LYS A 61 8.69 -4.94 -17.89
N THR A 62 9.06 -5.41 -16.70
CA THR A 62 8.60 -6.67 -16.10
C THR A 62 7.70 -6.42 -14.90
N ASP A 63 6.82 -7.39 -14.62
CA ASP A 63 5.93 -7.39 -13.45
C ASP A 63 6.75 -7.34 -12.18
N ALA A 64 6.31 -6.51 -11.22
CA ALA A 64 6.91 -6.43 -9.90
C ALA A 64 5.92 -6.79 -8.80
N VAL A 65 6.44 -7.37 -7.72
CA VAL A 65 5.67 -7.79 -6.56
C VAL A 65 6.33 -7.22 -5.33
N ALA A 66 5.59 -6.50 -4.48
CA ALA A 66 6.07 -5.99 -3.21
C ALA A 66 5.15 -6.39 -2.03
N PHE A 67 5.75 -6.71 -0.90
CA PHE A 67 5.08 -7.10 0.34
C PHE A 67 5.15 -6.00 1.35
N VAL A 68 3.98 -5.50 1.75
CA VAL A 68 3.82 -4.37 2.65
C VAL A 68 3.48 -4.86 4.05
N GLY A 69 4.30 -4.51 5.04
CA GLY A 69 4.08 -4.76 6.46
C GLY A 69 3.81 -3.47 7.23
N PRO A 70 2.54 -3.08 7.45
CA PRO A 70 2.19 -1.94 8.28
C PRO A 70 2.39 -2.26 9.76
N SER A 71 2.94 -1.34 10.54
CA SER A 71 3.02 -1.41 12.03
C SER A 71 1.67 -1.16 12.70
N SER A 72 0.59 -1.67 12.11
CA SER A 72 -0.77 -1.52 12.55
C SER A 72 -1.59 -2.71 12.11
N GLN A 73 -2.42 -3.22 13.02
CA GLN A 73 -3.43 -4.24 12.71
C GLN A 73 -4.59 -3.69 11.87
N ASN A 74 -4.77 -2.36 11.82
CA ASN A 74 -5.74 -1.67 10.97
C ASN A 74 -5.20 -0.31 10.51
N PRO A 75 -4.27 -0.31 9.55
CA PRO A 75 -3.56 0.90 9.11
C PRO A 75 -4.50 1.92 8.45
N GLY A 76 -5.62 1.45 7.86
CA GLY A 76 -6.48 2.24 6.98
C GLY A 76 -5.76 2.61 5.68
N VAL A 77 -6.45 2.73 4.55
CA VAL A 77 -5.88 3.19 3.27
C VAL A 77 -6.68 4.38 2.78
N ILE A 78 -6.00 5.48 2.44
CA ILE A 78 -6.64 6.63 1.79
C ILE A 78 -5.91 6.89 0.48
N GLN A 79 -6.56 6.60 -0.64
CA GLN A 79 -6.09 7.01 -1.96
C GLN A 79 -6.38 8.49 -2.16
N ILE A 80 -5.37 9.29 -2.52
CA ILE A 80 -5.47 10.76 -2.54
C ILE A 80 -6.46 11.22 -3.60
N ALA A 81 -6.35 10.71 -4.83
CA ALA A 81 -7.27 11.08 -5.91
C ALA A 81 -8.72 10.70 -5.58
N LYS A 82 -8.94 9.53 -4.98
CA LYS A 82 -10.27 9.10 -4.54
C LYS A 82 -10.83 10.00 -3.45
N ALA A 83 -10.00 10.39 -2.48
CA ALA A 83 -10.42 11.29 -1.41
C ALA A 83 -10.74 12.70 -1.90
N MET A 84 -10.05 13.20 -2.94
CA MET A 84 -10.24 14.53 -3.48
C MET A 84 -11.38 14.64 -4.50
N PHE A 85 -11.56 13.64 -5.36
CA PHE A 85 -12.46 13.72 -6.52
C PHE A 85 -13.58 12.69 -6.51
N GLY A 86 -13.63 11.80 -5.51
CA GLY A 86 -14.59 10.70 -5.44
C GLY A 86 -15.11 10.44 -4.02
N SER A 87 -15.11 11.46 -3.16
CA SER A 87 -15.74 11.40 -1.84
C SER A 87 -17.26 11.39 -1.96
N ASP A 88 -17.93 10.83 -0.96
CA ASP A 88 -19.39 10.86 -0.84
C ASP A 88 -19.79 11.33 0.57
N PRO A 89 -20.45 12.49 0.72
CA PRO A 89 -20.79 13.43 -0.36
C PRO A 89 -19.54 14.06 -1.02
N PRO A 90 -19.67 14.57 -2.25
CA PRO A 90 -18.61 15.35 -2.89
C PRO A 90 -18.28 16.60 -2.05
N ILE A 91 -17.00 16.98 -2.04
CA ILE A 91 -16.51 18.21 -1.40
C ILE A 91 -16.68 19.38 -2.37
#